data_AF-A0A4Q2ZRM0-F1
#
_entry.id   AF-A0A4Q2ZRM0-F1
#
_cell.length_a   1.000
_cell.length_b   1.000
_cell.length_c   1.000
_cell.angle_alpha   90.00
_cell.angle_beta   90.00
_cell.angle_gamma   90.00
#
_symmetry.space_group_name_H-M   'P 1'
#
loop_
_entity.id
_entity.type
_entity.pdbx_description
1 polymer ?
#
loop_
_entity_poly.entity_id
_entity_poly.type
_entity_poly.pdbx_seq_one_letter_code
_entity_poly.pdbx_strand_id
1 'polypeptide(L)'
;MIKDSAIVAIVQKVSYRSEPGQPVTVAYPVIYFTLIDLPTKTFYNFGSFSDTASIIEAYRPDSTGAAKGGWYIFMRHTQLYRGNKLALADTTILGRRFKRIKGSRTITIPDDELYTPDEIVMYMDCSSDGRILHHPNSISEEGECPVVMVESFRNGKPINYNIFDYSREPLTREQSRVLDAWLARVRRK
;
A
#
# COMPACT_ATOMS: atom_id res chain seq x y z
N MET A 1 -6.11 6.26 16.74
CA MET A 1 -5.73 4.85 17.01
C MET A 1 -5.40 4.21 15.67
N ILE A 2 -4.19 3.66 15.50
CA ILE A 2 -3.81 2.95 14.27
C ILE A 2 -4.43 1.55 14.34
N LYS A 3 -5.18 1.15 13.31
CA LYS A 3 -5.74 -0.20 13.20
C LYS A 3 -4.88 -1.02 12.28
N ASP A 4 -3.97 -1.78 12.85
CA ASP A 4 -3.01 -2.59 12.08
C ASP A 4 -3.66 -3.77 11.35
N SER A 5 -4.91 -4.11 11.66
CA SER A 5 -5.55 -5.31 11.09
C SER A 5 -6.33 -5.07 9.79
N ALA A 6 -6.28 -3.86 9.22
CA ALA A 6 -7.09 -3.47 8.07
C ALA A 6 -6.42 -2.39 7.22
N ILE A 7 -6.43 -2.56 5.89
CA ILE A 7 -6.26 -1.46 4.93
C ILE A 7 -7.62 -1.12 4.34
N VAL A 8 -7.86 0.17 4.10
CA VAL A 8 -8.90 0.63 3.17
C VAL A 8 -8.22 1.15 1.91
N ALA A 9 -8.42 0.47 0.78
CA ALA A 9 -8.04 1.01 -0.52
C ALA A 9 -9.23 1.70 -1.17
N ILE A 10 -9.02 2.92 -1.69
CA ILE A 10 -10.00 3.64 -2.49
C ILE A 10 -9.71 3.34 -3.96
N VAL A 11 -10.63 2.67 -4.65
CA VAL A 11 -10.44 2.35 -6.07
C VAL A 11 -11.19 3.37 -6.92
N GLN A 12 -10.46 4.06 -7.78
CA GLN A 12 -10.98 5.13 -8.65
C GLN A 12 -10.87 4.73 -10.13
N LYS A 13 -11.83 5.15 -10.97
CA LYS A 13 -11.77 4.95 -12.42
C LYS A 13 -10.93 6.03 -13.08
N VAL A 14 -9.74 5.70 -13.57
CA VAL A 14 -8.87 6.64 -14.30
C VAL A 14 -9.24 6.66 -15.80
N SER A 15 -9.64 7.82 -16.31
CA SER A 15 -9.79 8.11 -17.75
C SER A 15 -8.73 9.12 -18.17
N TYR A 16 -7.99 8.81 -19.23
CA TYR A 16 -6.99 9.71 -19.81
C TYR A 16 -7.56 10.40 -21.05
N ARG A 17 -7.47 11.73 -21.09
CA ARG A 17 -7.63 12.51 -22.32
C ARG A 17 -6.41 13.44 -22.41
N SER A 18 -5.53 13.21 -23.35
CA SER A 18 -4.40 14.09 -23.62
C SER A 18 -4.87 15.22 -24.53
N GLU A 19 -5.12 16.41 -23.97
CA GLU A 19 -5.16 17.64 -24.76
C GLU A 19 -3.84 18.40 -24.54
N PRO A 20 -3.20 18.93 -25.60
CA PRO A 20 -1.95 19.67 -25.44
C PRO A 20 -2.17 20.96 -24.64
N GLY A 21 -1.39 21.15 -23.57
CA GLY A 21 -1.14 22.48 -23.00
C GLY A 21 -1.85 22.87 -21.71
N GLN A 22 -2.68 22.02 -21.09
CA GLN A 22 -3.19 22.27 -19.74
C GLN A 22 -3.20 21.02 -18.85
N PRO A 23 -2.67 21.09 -17.61
CA PRO A 23 -2.87 20.02 -16.65
C PRO A 23 -4.35 19.97 -16.26
N VAL A 24 -5.04 18.89 -16.67
CA VAL A 24 -6.42 18.62 -16.24
C VAL A 24 -6.38 17.86 -14.92
N THR A 25 -6.89 18.47 -13.85
CA THR A 25 -7.21 17.74 -12.62
C THR A 25 -8.47 16.92 -12.87
N VAL A 26 -8.34 15.63 -13.17
CA VAL A 26 -9.50 14.75 -13.34
C VAL A 26 -9.89 14.19 -11.98
N ALA A 27 -11.07 14.55 -11.49
CA ALA A 27 -11.67 13.90 -10.33
C ALA A 27 -12.25 12.55 -10.77
N TYR A 28 -11.72 11.47 -10.23
CA TYR A 28 -12.16 10.12 -10.56
C TYR A 28 -13.20 9.62 -9.54
N PRO A 29 -14.35 9.08 -9.99
CA PRO A 29 -15.34 8.55 -9.07
C PRO A 29 -14.79 7.33 -8.34
N VAL A 30 -15.07 7.24 -7.04
CA VAL A 30 -14.79 6.04 -6.23
C VAL A 30 -15.76 4.95 -6.67
N ILE A 31 -15.22 3.81 -7.11
CA ILE A 31 -16.02 2.65 -7.53
C ILE A 31 -16.38 1.79 -6.32
N TYR A 32 -15.38 1.50 -5.47
CA TYR A 32 -15.54 0.73 -4.25
C TYR A 32 -14.40 1.01 -3.26
N PHE A 33 -14.63 0.61 -2.02
CA PHE A 33 -13.67 0.59 -0.92
C PHE A 33 -13.30 -0.86 -0.64
N THR A 34 -12.01 -1.15 -0.50
CA THR A 34 -11.54 -2.51 -0.21
C THR A 34 -11.05 -2.58 1.24
N LEU A 35 -11.67 -3.42 2.07
CA LEU A 35 -11.11 -3.86 3.34
C LEU A 35 -10.22 -5.08 3.11
N ILE A 36 -8.98 -5.03 3.59
CA ILE A 36 -8.07 -6.19 3.57
C ILE A 36 -7.94 -6.74 4.98
N ASP A 37 -8.49 -7.93 5.24
CA ASP A 37 -8.31 -8.63 6.52
C ASP A 37 -7.00 -9.41 6.47
N LEU A 38 -5.97 -8.85 7.12
CA LEU A 38 -4.61 -9.35 7.04
C LEU A 38 -4.41 -10.78 7.58
N PRO A 39 -5.03 -11.20 8.71
CA PRO A 39 -4.87 -12.55 9.22
C PRO A 39 -5.31 -13.62 8.21
N THR A 40 -6.42 -13.37 7.50
CA THR A 40 -6.96 -14.32 6.53
C THR A 40 -6.50 -14.04 5.09
N LYS A 41 -5.80 -12.93 4.87
CA LYS A 41 -5.43 -12.38 3.55
C LYS A 41 -6.63 -12.29 2.59
N THR A 42 -7.80 -11.94 3.13
CA THR A 42 -9.06 -11.85 2.37
C THR A 42 -9.41 -10.39 2.11
N PHE A 43 -9.91 -10.13 0.91
CA PHE A 43 -10.35 -8.82 0.43
C PHE A 43 -11.86 -8.76 0.47
N TYR A 44 -12.41 -7.62 0.91
CA TYR A 44 -13.83 -7.36 0.96
C TYR A 44 -14.12 -6.00 0.36
N ASN A 45 -14.88 -5.98 -0.73
CA ASN A 45 -15.24 -4.76 -1.45
C ASN A 45 -16.60 -4.23 -0.96
N PHE A 46 -16.67 -2.92 -0.70
CA PHE A 46 -17.84 -2.18 -0.27
C PHE A 46 -18.15 -1.04 -1.26
N GLY A 47 -19.41 -0.83 -1.60
CA GLY A 47 -19.79 0.23 -2.56
C GLY A 47 -19.79 1.64 -1.99
N SER A 48 -19.76 1.77 -0.66
CA SER A 48 -19.76 3.06 0.04
C SER A 48 -18.97 2.97 1.33
N PHE A 49 -18.45 4.10 1.81
CA PHE A 49 -17.75 4.18 3.09
C PHE A 49 -18.76 4.45 4.23
N SER A 50 -19.52 3.42 4.60
CA SER A 50 -20.52 3.47 5.67
C SER A 50 -20.46 2.21 6.52
N ASP A 51 -20.76 2.30 7.82
CA ASP A 51 -20.83 1.14 8.71
C ASP A 51 -21.96 0.17 8.35
N THR A 52 -22.97 0.64 7.61
CA THR A 52 -24.07 -0.15 7.06
C THR A 52 -23.79 -0.74 5.67
N ALA A 53 -22.65 -0.42 5.04
CA ALA A 53 -22.35 -0.89 3.69
C ALA A 53 -22.28 -2.43 3.63
N SER A 54 -22.99 -3.01 2.66
CA SER A 54 -22.93 -4.44 2.38
C SER A 54 -21.65 -4.79 1.61
N ILE A 55 -21.16 -6.00 1.84
CA ILE A 55 -20.06 -6.58 1.05
C ILE A 55 -20.62 -6.86 -0.35
N ILE A 56 -20.06 -6.21 -1.36
CA ILE A 56 -20.38 -6.46 -2.78
C ILE A 56 -19.65 -7.71 -3.25
N GLU A 57 -18.41 -7.88 -2.79
CA GLU A 57 -17.54 -8.97 -3.23
C GLU A 57 -16.55 -9.32 -2.12
N ALA A 58 -16.22 -10.61 -2.01
CA ALA A 58 -15.15 -11.09 -1.15
C ALA A 58 -14.30 -12.11 -1.91
N TYR A 59 -12.98 -11.99 -1.81
CA TYR A 59 -12.07 -12.91 -2.48
C TYR A 59 -10.74 -13.02 -1.73
N ARG A 60 -10.09 -14.18 -1.85
CA ARG A 60 -8.68 -14.33 -1.53
C ARG A 60 -7.93 -14.27 -2.85
N PRO A 61 -6.88 -13.44 -2.97
CA PRO A 61 -6.05 -13.49 -4.16
C PRO A 61 -5.40 -14.88 -4.23
N ASP A 62 -5.16 -15.34 -5.45
CA ASP A 62 -4.39 -16.56 -5.68
C ASP A 62 -2.92 -16.38 -5.24
N SER A 63 -2.05 -17.33 -5.57
CA SER A 63 -0.61 -17.25 -5.24
C SER A 63 0.09 -16.01 -5.83
N THR A 64 -0.52 -15.34 -6.81
CA THR A 64 -0.01 -14.08 -7.36
C THR A 64 -0.37 -12.89 -6.48
N GLY A 65 -1.17 -13.01 -5.41
CA GLY A 65 -1.41 -11.89 -4.49
C GLY A 65 -2.06 -10.66 -5.14
N ALA A 66 -2.63 -10.81 -6.34
CA ALA A 66 -3.22 -9.73 -7.12
C ALA A 66 -4.64 -9.41 -6.62
N ALA A 67 -4.84 -8.21 -6.10
CA ALA A 67 -6.16 -7.62 -5.97
C ALA A 67 -6.75 -7.42 -7.37
N LYS A 68 -8.07 -7.58 -7.50
CA LYS A 68 -8.78 -7.29 -8.76
C LYS A 68 -8.50 -5.84 -9.17
N GLY A 69 -8.00 -5.65 -10.39
CA GLY A 69 -7.42 -4.38 -10.85
C GLY A 69 -5.90 -4.42 -11.08
N GLY A 70 -5.26 -5.57 -10.86
CA GLY A 70 -3.84 -5.79 -11.18
C GLY A 70 -2.87 -5.42 -10.06
N TRP A 71 -3.34 -5.37 -8.81
CA TRP A 71 -2.55 -4.86 -7.69
C TRP A 71 -1.92 -5.97 -6.87
N TYR A 72 -0.61 -6.05 -6.90
CA TYR A 72 0.12 -7.10 -6.23
C TYR A 72 0.44 -6.74 -4.78
N ILE A 73 -0.50 -6.98 -3.86
CA ILE A 73 -0.32 -6.68 -2.43
C ILE A 73 0.56 -7.74 -1.75
N PHE A 74 0.44 -8.99 -2.19
CA PHE A 74 1.15 -10.12 -1.61
C PHE A 74 2.16 -10.77 -2.57
N MET A 75 2.45 -10.19 -3.75
CA MET A 75 3.48 -10.79 -4.61
C MET A 75 4.85 -10.70 -3.99
N ARG A 76 5.53 -11.84 -3.98
CA ARG A 76 6.99 -11.93 -3.97
C ARG A 76 7.55 -11.56 -5.35
N HIS A 77 7.21 -10.40 -5.90
CA HIS A 77 8.08 -9.88 -6.94
C HIS A 77 9.39 -9.57 -6.26
N THR A 78 10.48 -10.15 -6.76
CA THR A 78 11.84 -9.73 -6.43
C THR A 78 12.02 -8.31 -6.98
N GLN A 79 11.52 -7.32 -6.25
CA GLN A 79 12.04 -5.96 -6.36
C GLN A 79 13.47 -6.05 -5.87
N LEU A 80 14.38 -6.23 -6.82
CA LEU A 80 15.79 -6.28 -6.53
C LEU A 80 16.24 -4.83 -6.35
N TYR A 81 16.40 -4.44 -5.09
CA TYR A 81 17.01 -3.17 -4.75
C TYR A 81 18.53 -3.31 -4.91
N ARG A 82 18.99 -3.09 -6.14
CA ARG A 82 20.42 -3.07 -6.47
C ARG A 82 20.97 -1.65 -6.29
N GLY A 83 22.17 -1.55 -5.72
CA GLY A 83 22.93 -0.30 -5.61
C GLY A 83 23.33 0.07 -4.18
N ASN A 84 23.99 1.23 -4.06
CA ASN A 84 24.43 1.77 -2.78
C ASN A 84 23.20 2.16 -1.95
N LYS A 85 22.96 1.41 -0.87
CA LYS A 85 21.94 1.72 0.14
C LYS A 85 22.49 2.83 1.03
N LEU A 86 21.74 3.91 1.19
CA LEU A 86 22.09 4.99 2.11
C LEU A 86 21.13 4.95 3.30
N ALA A 87 21.66 4.66 4.50
CA ALA A 87 20.90 4.83 5.72
C ALA A 87 20.54 6.31 5.91
N LEU A 88 19.26 6.58 6.15
CA LEU A 88 18.78 7.90 6.52
C LEU A 88 18.55 7.96 8.03
N ALA A 89 18.46 9.16 8.59
CA ALA A 89 18.07 9.33 9.99
C ALA A 89 16.70 8.68 10.26
N ASP A 90 16.54 8.07 11.42
CA ASP A 90 15.25 7.54 11.86
C ASP A 90 14.17 8.63 11.89
N THR A 91 12.91 8.23 11.79
CA THR A 91 11.77 9.16 11.88
C THR A 91 10.65 8.57 12.73
N THR A 92 9.77 9.44 13.24
CA THR A 92 8.56 9.02 13.93
C THR A 92 7.33 9.42 13.11
N ILE A 93 6.44 8.47 12.82
CA ILE A 93 5.17 8.72 12.13
C ILE A 93 4.06 8.16 13.01
N LEU A 94 3.09 9.01 13.38
CA LEU A 94 1.97 8.63 14.25
C LEU A 94 2.40 7.92 15.56
N GLY A 95 3.51 8.37 16.14
CA GLY A 95 4.06 7.80 17.39
C GLY A 95 4.86 6.50 17.21
N ARG A 96 5.03 6.00 15.98
CA ARG A 96 5.86 4.84 15.67
C ARG A 96 7.20 5.24 15.10
N ARG A 97 8.27 4.57 15.52
CA ARG A 97 9.64 4.82 15.05
C ARG A 97 9.94 3.95 13.83
N PHE A 98 10.49 4.58 12.80
CA PHE A 98 10.88 3.94 11.56
C PHE A 98 12.37 4.15 11.30
N LYS A 99 13.07 3.07 10.99
CA LYS A 99 14.37 3.13 10.31
C LYS A 99 14.13 3.42 8.83
N ARG A 100 15.02 4.20 8.20
CA ARG A 100 14.86 4.60 6.79
C ARG A 100 16.10 4.27 5.97
N ILE A 101 15.87 3.75 4.77
CA ILE A 101 16.93 3.49 3.78
C ILE A 101 16.53 4.13 2.46
N LYS A 102 17.43 4.91 1.88
CA LYS A 102 17.35 5.39 0.50
C LYS A 102 18.08 4.41 -0.42
N GLY A 103 17.49 4.14 -1.57
CA GLY A 103 18.10 3.31 -2.61
C GLY A 103 17.50 3.55 -3.98
N SER A 104 17.82 2.68 -4.92
CA SER A 104 17.24 2.61 -6.26
C SER A 104 16.39 1.35 -6.41
N ARG A 105 15.25 1.47 -7.09
CA ARG A 105 14.40 0.33 -7.42
C ARG A 105 14.73 -0.20 -8.81
N THR A 106 14.77 -1.51 -8.97
CA THR A 106 14.71 -2.17 -10.28
C THR A 106 13.54 -3.15 -10.26
N ILE A 107 12.68 -3.09 -11.27
CA ILE A 107 11.51 -3.97 -11.40
C ILE A 107 11.83 -4.98 -12.48
N THR A 108 12.09 -6.22 -12.08
CA THR A 108 12.18 -7.34 -13.03
C THR A 108 10.79 -7.95 -13.17
N ILE A 109 10.22 -7.87 -14.37
CA ILE A 109 9.01 -8.60 -14.73
C ILE A 109 9.49 -9.90 -15.39
N PRO A 110 8.87 -11.07 -15.13
CA PRO A 110 9.19 -12.28 -15.88
C PRO A 110 9.11 -11.98 -17.38
N ASP A 111 10.16 -12.32 -18.12
CA ASP A 111 10.33 -12.12 -19.57
C ASP A 111 10.73 -10.70 -20.05
N ASP A 112 10.79 -9.68 -19.17
CA ASP A 112 11.31 -8.34 -19.50
C ASP A 112 11.98 -7.65 -18.29
N GLU A 113 13.26 -7.33 -18.40
CA GLU A 113 13.94 -6.46 -17.44
C GLU A 113 13.58 -4.99 -17.71
N LEU A 114 12.56 -4.47 -17.01
CA LEU A 114 12.24 -3.05 -17.08
C LEU A 114 13.07 -2.26 -16.06
N TYR A 115 14.14 -1.63 -16.55
CA TYR A 115 14.91 -0.69 -15.75
C TYR A 115 14.18 0.65 -15.63
N THR A 116 13.58 0.90 -14.46
CA THR A 116 13.07 2.23 -14.12
C THR A 116 13.97 2.82 -13.03
N PRO A 117 14.81 3.84 -13.32
CA PRO A 117 15.71 4.44 -12.33
C PRO A 117 14.93 5.37 -11.38
N ASP A 118 14.01 4.80 -10.61
CA ASP A 118 13.34 5.54 -9.56
C ASP A 118 14.13 5.43 -8.26
N GLU A 119 14.39 6.57 -7.64
CA GLU A 119 14.88 6.61 -6.28
C GLU A 119 13.75 6.18 -5.33
N ILE A 120 14.08 5.48 -4.26
CA ILE A 120 13.11 5.09 -3.26
C ILE A 120 13.59 5.39 -1.86
N VAL A 121 12.65 5.61 -0.95
CA VAL A 121 12.88 5.61 0.50
C VAL A 121 11.99 4.56 1.13
N MET A 122 12.62 3.57 1.75
CA MET A 122 11.94 2.50 2.47
C MET A 122 11.89 2.83 3.96
N TYR A 123 10.75 2.58 4.57
CA TYR A 123 10.47 2.78 5.98
C TYR A 123 10.26 1.41 6.62
N MET A 124 11.12 1.08 7.57
CA MET A 124 11.09 -0.18 8.29
C MET A 124 10.57 0.03 9.70
N ASP A 125 9.56 -0.75 10.09
CA ASP A 125 8.99 -0.69 11.43
C ASP A 125 9.59 -1.81 12.30
N CYS A 126 10.58 -1.44 13.11
CA CYS A 126 11.23 -2.34 14.06
C CYS A 126 10.43 -2.55 15.35
N SER A 127 9.33 -1.81 15.55
CA SER A 127 8.47 -1.92 16.72
C SER A 127 7.32 -2.91 16.53
N SER A 128 7.06 -3.33 15.30
CA SER A 128 5.95 -4.23 15.01
C SER A 128 6.32 -5.69 15.24
N ASP A 129 5.44 -6.42 15.92
CA ASP A 129 5.44 -7.89 16.07
C ASP A 129 4.92 -8.60 14.80
N GLY A 130 5.10 -8.00 13.61
CA GLY A 130 4.65 -8.56 12.33
C GLY A 130 3.20 -8.24 11.94
N ARG A 131 2.54 -7.26 12.59
CA ARG A 131 1.13 -6.91 12.33
C ARG A 131 0.88 -5.97 11.15
N ILE A 132 1.90 -5.33 10.59
CA ILE A 132 1.74 -4.43 9.44
C ILE A 132 2.00 -5.22 8.16
N LEU A 133 1.36 -4.83 7.06
CA LEU A 133 1.77 -5.32 5.74
C LEU A 133 3.24 -5.00 5.54
N HIS A 134 4.02 -6.05 5.43
CA HIS A 134 5.39 -5.92 5.00
C HIS A 134 5.43 -6.14 3.49
N HIS A 135 6.22 -5.33 2.80
CA HIS A 135 6.60 -5.61 1.44
C HIS A 135 7.55 -6.82 1.47
N PRO A 136 7.20 -7.95 0.84
CA PRO A 136 8.13 -9.08 0.69
C PRO A 136 9.21 -8.63 -0.29
N ASN A 137 10.33 -8.18 0.24
CA ASN A 137 11.42 -7.64 -0.54
C ASN A 137 12.76 -8.03 0.09
N SER A 138 13.83 -8.02 -0.71
CA SER A 138 15.14 -8.51 -0.24
C SER A 138 15.69 -7.70 0.94
N ILE A 139 15.25 -6.45 1.12
CA ILE A 139 15.67 -5.62 2.26
C ILE A 139 14.94 -6.01 3.54
N SER A 140 13.67 -6.40 3.47
CA SER A 140 12.95 -7.00 4.59
C SER A 140 13.53 -8.37 4.99
N GLU A 141 14.10 -9.11 4.03
CA GLU A 141 14.74 -10.41 4.27
C GLU A 141 16.16 -10.28 4.83
N GLU A 142 16.92 -9.29 4.36
CA GLU A 142 18.28 -8.98 4.85
C GLU A 142 18.26 -8.15 6.15
N GLY A 143 17.20 -7.39 6.39
CA GLY A 143 17.06 -6.48 7.52
C GLY A 143 16.35 -7.11 8.72
N GLU A 144 16.71 -6.67 9.92
CA GLU A 144 16.06 -7.10 11.18
C GLU A 144 14.58 -6.67 11.29
N CYS A 145 14.12 -5.76 10.42
CA CYS A 145 12.81 -5.12 10.53
C CYS A 145 12.08 -5.13 9.17
N PRO A 146 10.77 -5.40 9.16
CA PRO A 146 9.98 -5.39 7.93
C PRO A 146 9.90 -3.99 7.30
N VAL A 147 10.05 -3.91 5.98
CA VAL A 147 9.69 -2.70 5.21
C VAL A 147 8.17 -2.62 5.10
N VAL A 148 7.57 -1.56 5.64
CA VAL A 148 6.11 -1.41 5.72
C VAL A 148 5.56 -0.25 4.90
N MET A 149 6.45 0.63 4.40
CA MET A 149 6.11 1.74 3.52
C MET A 149 7.29 2.03 2.59
N VAL A 150 7.00 2.32 1.33
CA VAL A 150 8.00 2.70 0.31
C VAL A 150 7.53 3.96 -0.36
N GLU A 151 8.36 4.99 -0.41
CA GLU A 151 8.13 6.19 -1.21
C GLU A 151 9.02 6.13 -2.45
N SER A 152 8.48 6.50 -3.61
CA SER A 152 9.24 6.56 -4.86
C SER A 152 9.44 8.00 -5.30
N PHE A 153 10.56 8.28 -5.96
CA PHE A 153 10.93 9.59 -6.45
C PHE A 153 11.54 9.50 -7.85
N ARG A 154 11.20 10.47 -8.70
CA ARG A 154 11.78 10.65 -10.03
C ARG A 154 12.27 12.08 -10.15
N ASN A 155 13.56 12.24 -10.46
CA ASN A 155 14.19 13.55 -10.55
C ASN A 155 13.97 14.39 -9.26
N GLY A 156 14.09 13.74 -8.10
CA GLY A 156 13.89 14.36 -6.78
C GLY A 156 12.44 14.69 -6.42
N LYS A 157 11.48 14.46 -7.31
CA LYS A 157 10.06 14.69 -7.05
C LYS A 157 9.39 13.38 -6.63
N PRO A 158 8.54 13.37 -5.59
CA PRO A 158 7.79 12.19 -5.23
C PRO A 158 6.90 11.79 -6.42
N ILE A 159 6.99 10.52 -6.79
CA ILE A 159 6.09 9.91 -7.78
C ILE A 159 5.21 8.94 -7.03
N ASN A 160 3.91 9.14 -7.17
CA ASN A 160 2.95 8.23 -6.57
C ASN A 160 2.71 7.07 -7.53
N TYR A 161 3.62 6.10 -7.52
CA TYR A 161 3.32 4.74 -8.02
C TYR A 161 2.50 3.94 -7.03
N ASN A 162 2.45 4.41 -5.78
CA ASN A 162 1.77 3.75 -4.70
C ASN A 162 0.30 4.15 -4.75
N ILE A 163 -0.56 3.17 -4.95
CA ILE A 163 -2.01 3.33 -4.78
C ILE A 163 -2.40 3.21 -3.32
N PHE A 164 -1.48 2.74 -2.49
CA PHE A 164 -1.55 2.85 -1.04
C PHE A 164 -0.94 4.19 -0.65
N ASP A 165 -1.80 5.18 -0.47
CA ASP A 165 -1.42 6.35 0.33
C ASP A 165 -1.52 5.96 1.80
N TYR A 166 -0.38 5.97 2.47
CA TYR A 166 -0.34 5.74 3.91
C TYR A 166 -0.80 7.04 4.58
N SER A 167 -2.03 7.06 5.08
CA SER A 167 -2.52 8.18 5.87
C SER A 167 -1.56 8.45 7.02
N ARG A 168 -0.87 9.59 6.96
CA ARG A 168 -0.05 10.12 8.05
C ARG A 168 -0.90 10.80 9.12
N GLU A 169 -2.21 10.86 8.91
CA GLU A 169 -3.17 11.40 9.85
C GLU A 169 -3.85 10.28 10.64
N PRO A 170 -4.13 10.49 11.93
CA PRO A 170 -4.95 9.58 12.70
C PRO A 170 -6.35 9.45 12.07
N LEU A 171 -6.90 8.24 12.08
CA LEU A 171 -8.29 8.03 11.69
C LEU A 171 -9.23 8.92 12.53
N THR A 172 -10.21 9.53 11.87
CA THR A 172 -11.30 10.21 12.56
C THR A 172 -12.17 9.19 13.31
N ARG A 173 -12.98 9.67 14.26
CA ARG A 173 -13.93 8.81 15.01
C ARG A 173 -14.89 8.08 14.07
N GLU A 174 -15.34 8.76 13.01
CA GLU A 174 -16.24 8.19 12.01
C GLU A 174 -15.54 7.09 11.18
N GLN A 175 -14.34 7.37 10.66
CA GLN A 175 -13.55 6.38 9.92
C GLN A 175 -13.25 5.16 10.78
N SER A 176 -12.91 5.37 12.05
CA SER A 176 -12.70 4.28 13.00
C SER A 176 -13.98 3.45 13.17
N ARG A 177 -15.14 4.08 13.37
CA ARG A 177 -16.43 3.38 13.52
C ARG A 177 -16.77 2.52 12.29
N VAL A 178 -16.63 3.07 11.08
CA VAL A 178 -16.88 2.33 9.82
C VAL A 178 -15.96 1.10 9.75
N LEU A 179 -14.68 1.27 10.03
CA LEU A 179 -13.71 0.19 10.04
C LEU A 179 -14.01 -0.90 11.08
N ASP A 180 -14.44 -0.52 12.29
CA ASP A 180 -14.86 -1.49 13.32
C ASP A 180 -16.06 -2.31 12.85
N ALA A 181 -17.06 -1.65 12.27
CA ALA A 181 -18.25 -2.32 11.78
C ALA A 181 -17.93 -3.31 10.65
N TRP A 182 -17.06 -2.93 9.71
CA TRP A 182 -16.64 -3.82 8.64
C TRP A 182 -15.84 -5.01 9.17
N LEU A 183 -14.85 -4.77 10.04
CA LEU A 183 -14.06 -5.85 10.66
C LEU A 183 -14.92 -6.83 11.45
N ALA A 184 -15.85 -6.31 12.27
CA ALA A 184 -16.79 -7.14 13.02
C ALA A 184 -17.70 -7.97 12.09
N ARG A 185 -18.11 -7.39 10.95
CA ARG A 185 -18.94 -8.08 9.96
C ARG A 185 -18.19 -9.21 9.27
N VAL A 186 -16.94 -8.99 8.85
CA VAL A 186 -16.18 -10.00 8.09
C VAL A 186 -15.66 -11.14 8.97
N ARG A 187 -15.40 -10.89 10.26
CA ARG A 187 -14.90 -11.90 11.22
C ARG A 187 -15.98 -12.78 11.86
N ARG A 188 -17.26 -12.49 11.62
CA ARG A 188 -18.39 -13.34 12.06
C ARG A 188 -18.76 -14.41 11.04
N LYS A 189 -18.20 -14.34 9.83
CA LYS A 189 -18.39 -15.33 8.77
C LYS A 189 -17.33 -16.41 8.87
#